data_AF-A0A378AHN9-F1
#
_entry.id   AF-A0A378AHN9-F1
#
_cell.length_a   1.000
_cell.length_b   1.000
_cell.length_c   1.000
_cell.angle_alpha   90.00
_cell.angle_beta   90.00
_cell.angle_gamma   90.00
#
_symmetry.space_group_name_H-M   'P 1'
#
loop_
_entity.id
_entity.type
_entity.pdbx_description
1 polymer ?
#
loop_
_entity_poly.entity_id
_entity_poly.type
_entity_poly.pdbx_seq_one_letter_code
_entity_poly.pdbx_strand_id
1 'polypeptide(L)'
;MENKSGEAKVQKVKNWSPVWIFPIVTALIGAWILFYHYSHQGPEVTLITTNAEGIEGGKTRIKSRSVDVGVVESATLTDDLTHVEIKARLNSGMQKLLHNDSVFWVVKPQVGREGISGLGTLLSGAYIELQPGTKGSVPAQYPLLDSPPLASPDAKGIRILLESSKAGQLSPGDPVLFRGYRVGSVETSTFDTQKRRITYQLFINAPNDRLVTTNVRFWKDSGIAVDLTSAGMRVEMGSLSTLFGGGVSFDIPEGLDLGEPVANKTEYHLFDDQKSIQDSVFTEHIDYVMFFKDSVRGLQPGAPVEFRGIRLGTVGKVPFFIPGLKQRLNDDYRIPVEVRVEPQRLINQLGGDPNIRAHIDDLINRGLRGSLKTGNLVTGALYIDLDFYPKAPRAGKYRSLTAIRLSRPSAVDWHRSSSV
;
A
#
# COMPACT_ATOMS: atom_id res chain seq x y z
N MET A 1 -95.99 68.54 -45.31
CA MET A 1 -95.32 67.32 -44.81
C MET A 1 -93.83 67.54 -44.96
N GLU A 2 -93.03 67.39 -43.91
CA GLU A 2 -91.59 67.15 -44.08
C GLU A 2 -91.00 66.51 -42.80
N ASN A 3 -90.69 65.21 -42.86
CA ASN A 3 -90.05 64.50 -41.74
C ASN A 3 -88.53 64.66 -41.84
N LYS A 4 -87.93 65.46 -40.96
CA LYS A 4 -86.46 65.48 -40.80
C LYS A 4 -85.99 64.27 -40.00
N SER A 5 -85.86 63.14 -40.70
CA SER A 5 -85.17 61.96 -40.19
C SER A 5 -83.69 62.28 -40.00
N GLY A 6 -83.20 62.21 -38.76
CA GLY A 6 -81.78 62.39 -38.45
C GLY A 6 -81.04 61.06 -38.47
N GLU A 7 -80.31 60.75 -39.54
CA GLU A 7 -79.46 59.56 -39.59
C GLU A 7 -78.26 59.68 -38.64
N ALA A 8 -78.21 58.81 -37.63
CA ALA A 8 -77.10 58.75 -36.69
C ALA A 8 -75.89 58.04 -37.31
N LYS A 9 -74.83 58.80 -37.64
CA LYS A 9 -73.55 58.23 -38.10
C LYS A 9 -72.81 57.52 -36.96
N VAL A 10 -73.05 56.22 -36.81
CA VAL A 10 -72.36 55.36 -35.85
C VAL A 10 -70.88 55.18 -36.24
N GLN A 11 -69.97 55.84 -35.54
CA GLN A 11 -68.54 55.53 -35.61
C GLN A 11 -68.19 54.45 -34.58
N LYS A 12 -67.54 53.36 -35.03
CA LYS A 12 -66.94 52.36 -34.12
C LYS A 12 -65.65 52.93 -33.52
N VAL A 13 -65.73 53.45 -32.30
CA VAL A 13 -64.60 53.96 -31.54
C VAL A 13 -63.68 52.79 -31.12
N LYS A 14 -62.63 52.51 -31.90
CA LYS A 14 -61.70 51.39 -31.67
C LYS A 14 -60.60 51.74 -30.64
N ASN A 15 -61.00 52.36 -29.53
CA ASN A 15 -60.07 52.73 -28.46
C ASN A 15 -59.86 51.53 -27.53
N TRP A 16 -58.60 51.10 -27.37
CA TRP A 16 -58.24 50.18 -26.29
C TRP A 16 -58.50 50.86 -24.95
N SER A 17 -59.27 50.21 -24.07
CA SER A 17 -59.53 50.76 -22.74
C SER A 17 -58.23 50.80 -21.92
N PRO A 18 -57.85 51.95 -21.31
CA PRO A 18 -56.65 52.06 -20.48
C PRO A 18 -56.60 51.06 -19.32
N VAL A 19 -57.74 50.49 -18.93
CA VAL A 19 -57.83 49.38 -17.95
C VAL A 19 -56.94 48.20 -18.32
N TRP A 20 -56.74 47.92 -19.62
CA TRP A 20 -55.86 46.83 -20.10
C TRP A 20 -54.36 47.08 -19.88
N ILE A 21 -53.94 48.29 -19.54
CA ILE A 21 -52.54 48.58 -19.20
C ILE A 21 -52.13 47.82 -17.93
N PHE A 22 -53.02 47.75 -16.92
CA PHE A 22 -52.67 47.15 -15.63
C PHE A 22 -52.40 45.63 -15.74
N PRO A 23 -53.27 44.80 -16.36
CA PRO A 23 -52.96 43.38 -16.61
C PRO A 23 -51.69 43.16 -17.45
N ILE A 24 -51.44 43.98 -18.47
CA ILE A 24 -50.26 43.84 -19.34
C ILE A 24 -48.97 44.15 -18.56
N VAL A 25 -48.96 45.23 -17.76
CA VAL A 25 -47.83 45.57 -16.89
C VAL A 25 -47.62 44.49 -15.82
N THR A 26 -48.68 43.96 -15.20
CA THR A 26 -48.57 42.84 -14.24
C THR A 26 -47.99 41.58 -14.91
N ALA A 27 -48.42 41.24 -16.13
CA ALA A 27 -47.90 40.10 -16.87
C ALA A 27 -46.41 40.28 -17.26
N LEU A 28 -46.00 41.48 -17.66
CA LEU A 28 -44.60 41.80 -17.95
C LEU A 28 -43.72 41.73 -16.69
N ILE A 29 -44.21 42.20 -15.54
CA ILE A 29 -43.51 42.07 -14.26
C ILE A 29 -43.40 40.60 -13.84
N GLY A 30 -44.46 39.80 -14.01
CA GLY A 30 -44.43 38.36 -13.75
C GLY A 30 -43.41 37.63 -14.63
N ALA A 31 -43.40 37.92 -15.94
CA ALA A 31 -42.42 37.39 -16.88
C ALA A 31 -40.99 37.82 -16.54
N TRP A 32 -40.78 39.08 -16.13
CA TRP A 32 -39.49 39.58 -15.67
C TRP A 32 -39.03 38.85 -14.40
N ILE A 33 -39.89 38.65 -13.40
CA ILE A 33 -39.54 37.94 -12.16
C ILE A 33 -39.17 36.48 -12.44
N LEU A 34 -39.93 35.78 -13.31
CA LEU A 34 -39.62 34.42 -13.73
C LEU A 34 -38.26 34.36 -14.47
N PHE A 35 -38.04 35.25 -15.44
CA PHE A 35 -36.77 35.31 -16.17
C PHE A 35 -35.59 35.68 -15.26
N TYR A 36 -35.76 36.64 -14.36
CA TYR A 36 -34.74 37.06 -13.39
C TYR A 36 -34.39 35.91 -12.44
N HIS A 37 -35.39 35.21 -11.89
CA HIS A 37 -35.15 34.06 -11.02
C HIS A 37 -34.39 32.95 -11.74
N TYR A 38 -34.83 32.57 -12.95
CA TYR A 38 -34.21 31.50 -13.73
C TYR A 38 -32.79 31.86 -14.22
N SER A 39 -32.55 33.12 -14.59
CA SER A 39 -31.23 33.59 -15.05
C SER A 39 -30.20 33.81 -13.93
N HIS A 40 -30.64 33.96 -12.67
CA HIS A 40 -29.76 34.15 -11.51
C HIS A 40 -29.58 32.88 -10.66
N GLN A 41 -30.30 31.80 -10.97
CA GLN A 41 -29.98 30.46 -10.45
C GLN A 41 -28.57 30.04 -10.92
N GLY A 42 -27.76 29.50 -10.00
CA GLY A 42 -26.50 28.87 -10.37
C GLY A 42 -26.70 27.47 -10.96
N PRO A 43 -25.62 26.81 -11.42
CA PRO A 43 -25.72 25.56 -12.14
C PRO A 43 -26.26 24.43 -11.24
N GLU A 44 -27.15 23.63 -11.82
CA GLU A 44 -27.61 22.36 -11.25
C GLU A 44 -26.57 21.27 -11.54
N VAL A 45 -26.38 20.37 -10.58
CA VAL A 45 -25.40 19.28 -10.62
C VAL A 45 -26.06 18.02 -10.10
N THR A 46 -25.97 16.94 -10.87
CA THR A 46 -26.44 15.62 -10.47
C THR A 46 -25.29 14.81 -9.89
N LEU A 47 -25.47 14.31 -8.67
CA LEU A 47 -24.53 13.45 -7.96
C LEU A 47 -25.14 12.05 -7.80
N ILE A 48 -24.34 11.00 -7.99
CA ILE A 48 -24.77 9.60 -7.87
C ILE A 48 -24.01 8.93 -6.72
N THR A 49 -24.73 8.22 -5.86
CA THR A 49 -24.19 7.42 -4.74
C THR A 49 -24.99 6.11 -4.58
N THR A 50 -24.47 5.14 -3.85
CA THR A 50 -25.23 3.96 -3.38
C THR A 50 -25.98 4.23 -2.06
N ASN A 51 -25.61 5.28 -1.32
CA ASN A 51 -26.20 5.63 -0.03
C ASN A 51 -26.23 7.15 0.20
N ALA A 52 -27.35 7.68 0.68
CA ALA A 52 -27.56 9.11 0.97
C ALA A 52 -27.68 9.40 2.49
N GLU A 53 -27.10 8.55 3.34
CA GLU A 53 -27.05 8.73 4.81
C GLU A 53 -26.57 10.15 5.21
N GLY A 54 -27.44 10.88 5.93
CA GLY A 54 -27.16 12.24 6.41
C GLY A 54 -27.38 13.35 5.37
N ILE A 55 -27.83 13.02 4.15
CA ILE A 55 -28.09 13.98 3.09
C ILE A 55 -29.59 14.32 3.05
N GLU A 56 -29.92 15.56 3.37
CA GLU A 56 -31.30 16.08 3.39
C GLU A 56 -31.46 17.23 2.38
N GLY A 57 -32.47 17.10 1.50
CA GLY A 57 -32.86 18.15 0.57
C GLY A 57 -33.24 19.45 1.28
N GLY A 58 -32.80 20.58 0.73
CA GLY A 58 -32.97 21.92 1.29
C GLY A 58 -32.08 22.25 2.50
N LYS A 59 -31.36 21.28 3.08
CA LYS A 59 -30.50 21.48 4.27
C LYS A 59 -29.02 21.23 4.01
N THR A 60 -28.69 20.11 3.38
CA THR A 60 -27.29 19.70 3.15
C THR A 60 -26.61 20.68 2.21
N ARG A 61 -25.57 21.35 2.71
CA ARG A 61 -24.79 22.33 1.92
C ARG A 61 -23.71 21.63 1.11
N ILE A 62 -23.38 22.18 -0.05
CA ILE A 62 -22.13 21.90 -0.75
C ILE A 62 -21.13 22.98 -0.34
N LYS A 63 -19.95 22.56 0.11
CA LYS A 63 -18.84 23.43 0.52
C LYS A 63 -17.63 23.22 -0.38
N SER A 64 -16.77 24.22 -0.46
CA SER A 64 -15.43 24.08 -1.02
C SER A 64 -14.46 24.90 -0.19
N ARG A 65 -13.43 24.25 0.36
CA ARG A 65 -12.51 24.79 1.37
C ARG A 65 -13.27 25.38 2.56
N SER A 66 -14.28 24.66 3.04
CA SER A 66 -15.21 25.07 4.11
C SER A 66 -16.12 26.28 3.82
N VAL A 67 -16.11 26.86 2.61
CA VAL A 67 -17.01 27.95 2.19
C VAL A 67 -18.26 27.35 1.53
N ASP A 68 -19.46 27.81 1.88
CA ASP A 68 -20.71 27.36 1.26
C ASP A 68 -20.79 27.80 -0.22
N VAL A 69 -20.82 26.84 -1.14
CA VAL A 69 -20.86 27.05 -2.60
C VAL A 69 -22.13 26.51 -3.26
N GLY A 70 -23.01 25.82 -2.53
CA GLY A 70 -24.30 25.32 -3.02
C GLY A 70 -25.15 24.62 -1.96
N VAL A 71 -26.27 24.05 -2.38
CA VAL A 71 -27.20 23.28 -1.54
C VAL A 71 -27.78 22.09 -2.31
N VAL A 72 -28.01 20.97 -1.61
CA VAL A 72 -28.77 19.84 -2.14
C VAL A 72 -30.25 20.23 -2.20
N GLU A 73 -30.89 20.00 -3.34
CA GLU A 73 -32.32 20.27 -3.54
C GLU A 73 -33.16 19.03 -3.23
N SER A 74 -32.77 17.87 -3.78
CA SER A 74 -33.46 16.59 -3.55
C SER A 74 -32.49 15.41 -3.56
N ALA A 75 -32.87 14.34 -2.85
CA ALA A 75 -32.26 13.02 -2.95
C ALA A 75 -33.38 12.02 -3.27
N THR A 76 -33.22 11.24 -4.33
CA THR A 76 -34.24 10.34 -4.89
C THR A 76 -33.59 9.04 -5.35
N LEU A 77 -34.16 7.91 -4.95
CA LEU A 77 -33.71 6.60 -5.41
C LEU A 77 -33.96 6.45 -6.92
N THR A 78 -33.05 5.80 -7.64
CA THR A 78 -33.18 5.54 -9.09
C THR A 78 -34.27 4.51 -9.40
N ASP A 79 -34.78 4.49 -10.65
CA ASP A 79 -35.85 3.59 -11.09
C ASP A 79 -35.53 2.09 -10.92
N ASP A 80 -34.25 1.73 -10.94
CA ASP A 80 -33.75 0.37 -10.71
C ASP A 80 -33.57 0.01 -9.22
N LEU A 81 -33.79 0.99 -8.33
CA LEU A 81 -33.64 0.92 -6.87
C LEU A 81 -32.21 0.65 -6.37
N THR A 82 -31.17 0.76 -7.23
CA THR A 82 -29.78 0.41 -6.85
C THR A 82 -28.89 1.60 -6.48
N HIS A 83 -29.25 2.82 -6.87
CA HIS A 83 -28.51 4.05 -6.60
C HIS A 83 -29.43 5.16 -6.09
N VAL A 84 -28.85 6.22 -5.52
CA VAL A 84 -29.53 7.48 -5.21
C VAL A 84 -29.02 8.57 -6.15
N GLU A 85 -29.93 9.19 -6.89
CA GLU A 85 -29.70 10.45 -7.59
C GLU A 85 -29.91 11.61 -6.61
N ILE A 86 -28.90 12.46 -6.46
CA ILE A 86 -28.93 13.65 -5.61
C ILE A 86 -28.77 14.87 -6.52
N LYS A 87 -29.80 15.71 -6.56
CA LYS A 87 -29.77 16.99 -7.29
C LYS A 87 -29.36 18.10 -6.36
N ALA A 88 -28.39 18.88 -6.76
CA ALA A 88 -27.90 20.03 -6.00
C ALA A 88 -27.70 21.23 -6.91
N ARG A 89 -27.91 22.43 -6.37
CA ARG A 89 -27.71 23.69 -7.08
C ARG A 89 -26.55 24.45 -6.44
N LEU A 90 -25.56 24.81 -7.24
CA LEU A 90 -24.48 25.69 -6.80
C LEU A 90 -24.94 27.16 -6.82
N ASN A 91 -24.24 28.00 -6.07
CA ASN A 91 -24.41 29.44 -6.09
C ASN A 91 -24.01 30.02 -7.46
N SER A 92 -24.60 31.15 -7.84
CA SER A 92 -24.27 31.81 -9.11
C SER A 92 -22.76 32.13 -9.21
N GLY A 93 -22.18 31.93 -10.39
CA GLY A 93 -20.74 32.05 -10.65
C GLY A 93 -19.88 30.84 -10.25
N MET A 94 -20.39 29.88 -9.45
CA MET A 94 -19.63 28.71 -9.00
C MET A 94 -19.47 27.60 -10.06
N GLN A 95 -19.99 27.79 -11.28
CA GLN A 95 -19.75 26.89 -12.41
C GLN A 95 -18.26 26.68 -12.71
N LYS A 96 -17.39 27.63 -12.33
CA LYS A 96 -15.93 27.53 -12.43
C LYS A 96 -15.30 26.47 -11.50
N LEU A 97 -16.09 25.85 -10.62
CA LEU A 97 -15.65 24.74 -9.76
C LEU A 97 -15.99 23.37 -10.37
N LEU A 98 -16.64 23.33 -11.54
CA LEU A 98 -17.11 22.12 -12.22
C LEU A 98 -16.23 21.81 -13.44
N HIS A 99 -15.55 20.68 -13.38
CA HIS A 99 -14.67 20.13 -14.41
C HIS A 99 -14.71 18.59 -14.31
N ASN A 100 -14.22 17.87 -15.32
CA ASN A 100 -14.27 16.40 -15.33
C ASN A 100 -13.41 15.75 -14.21
N ASP A 101 -12.47 16.50 -13.64
CA ASP A 101 -11.63 16.14 -12.50
C ASP A 101 -12.11 16.76 -11.15
N SER A 102 -13.29 17.41 -11.10
CA SER A 102 -13.91 17.83 -9.84
C SER A 102 -14.43 16.63 -9.06
N VAL A 103 -14.17 16.59 -7.75
CA VAL A 103 -14.53 15.46 -6.87
C VAL A 103 -15.46 15.92 -5.76
N PHE A 104 -16.52 15.18 -5.52
CA PHE A 104 -17.48 15.39 -4.43
C PHE A 104 -17.38 14.25 -3.42
N TRP A 105 -17.39 14.55 -2.12
CA TRP A 105 -17.51 13.54 -1.07
C TRP A 105 -18.37 14.02 0.11
N VAL A 106 -18.96 13.06 0.82
CA VAL A 106 -19.71 13.32 2.06
C VAL A 106 -18.73 13.53 3.21
N VAL A 107 -18.90 14.62 3.95
CA VAL A 107 -18.30 14.83 5.27
C VAL A 107 -19.39 14.59 6.31
N LYS A 108 -19.24 13.52 7.09
CA LYS A 108 -20.07 13.10 8.23
C LYS A 108 -19.18 12.69 9.40
N PRO A 109 -19.67 12.52 10.64
CA PRO A 109 -18.83 12.08 11.75
C PRO A 109 -18.39 10.64 11.50
N GLN A 110 -17.08 10.38 11.45
CA GLN A 110 -16.54 9.04 11.22
C GLN A 110 -15.55 8.67 12.32
N VAL A 111 -15.68 7.46 12.85
CA VAL A 111 -14.75 6.86 13.80
C VAL A 111 -14.01 5.74 13.07
N GLY A 112 -12.75 5.96 12.74
CA GLY A 112 -11.90 5.03 12.02
C GLY A 112 -10.65 4.65 12.81
N ARG A 113 -9.80 3.78 12.22
CA ARG A 113 -8.51 3.39 12.82
C ARG A 113 -7.52 4.54 12.95
N GLU A 114 -7.57 5.52 12.04
CA GLU A 114 -6.75 6.74 12.13
C GLU A 114 -7.24 7.76 13.18
N GLY A 115 -8.40 7.53 13.81
CA GLY A 115 -9.00 8.42 14.80
C GLY A 115 -10.41 8.87 14.41
N ILE A 116 -10.80 10.06 14.87
CA ILE A 116 -12.16 10.61 14.69
C ILE A 116 -12.11 11.81 13.74
N SER A 117 -12.85 11.73 12.64
CA SER A 117 -12.98 12.81 11.66
C SER A 117 -14.40 13.39 11.65
N GLY A 118 -14.58 14.52 10.96
CA GLY A 118 -15.91 15.10 10.75
C GLY A 118 -16.59 15.71 12.00
N LEU A 119 -15.93 15.85 13.15
CA LEU A 119 -16.54 16.33 14.41
C LEU A 119 -17.39 17.61 14.30
N GLY A 120 -17.05 18.56 13.41
CA GLY A 120 -17.86 19.76 13.19
C GLY A 120 -19.27 19.50 12.62
N THR A 121 -19.51 18.32 12.06
CA THR A 121 -20.83 17.90 11.53
C THR A 121 -21.78 17.43 12.63
N LEU A 122 -21.29 17.15 13.86
CA LEU A 122 -22.14 16.83 15.01
C LEU A 122 -23.11 17.96 15.39
N LEU A 123 -22.76 19.22 15.08
CA LEU A 123 -23.59 20.40 15.33
C LEU A 123 -24.23 20.98 14.05
N SER A 124 -23.60 20.77 12.88
CA SER A 124 -24.01 21.40 11.61
C SER A 124 -24.67 20.46 10.60
N GLY A 125 -24.81 19.17 10.94
CA GLY A 125 -25.22 18.12 10.01
C GLY A 125 -24.09 17.70 9.06
N ALA A 126 -24.30 16.61 8.32
CA ALA A 126 -23.40 16.24 7.24
C ALA A 126 -23.47 17.26 6.09
N TYR A 127 -22.36 17.44 5.38
CA TYR A 127 -22.28 18.29 4.20
C TYR A 127 -21.47 17.60 3.10
N ILE A 128 -21.62 18.07 1.87
CA ILE A 128 -20.81 17.59 0.74
C ILE A 128 -19.67 18.56 0.52
N GLU A 129 -18.43 18.08 0.49
CA GLU A 129 -17.27 18.90 0.12
C GLU A 129 -16.95 18.66 -1.36
N LEU A 130 -16.69 19.75 -2.08
CA LEU A 130 -16.33 19.81 -3.50
C LEU A 130 -14.88 20.26 -3.62
N GLN A 131 -14.01 19.35 -4.09
CA GLN A 131 -12.70 19.72 -4.63
C GLN A 131 -12.87 20.22 -6.07
N PRO A 132 -12.53 21.48 -6.38
CA PRO A 132 -12.57 21.99 -7.75
C PRO A 132 -11.50 21.30 -8.61
N GLY A 133 -11.91 20.79 -9.76
CA GLY A 133 -11.04 20.34 -10.83
C GLY A 133 -10.45 21.48 -11.66
N THR A 134 -9.72 21.12 -12.70
CA THR A 134 -9.02 22.04 -13.62
C THR A 134 -9.09 21.61 -15.10
N LYS A 135 -9.67 20.44 -15.41
CA LYS A 135 -9.51 19.75 -16.71
C LYS A 135 -10.83 19.20 -17.25
N GLY A 136 -11.01 19.34 -18.57
CA GLY A 136 -12.16 18.81 -19.29
C GLY A 136 -13.44 19.62 -19.08
N SER A 137 -14.46 19.23 -19.84
CA SER A 137 -15.82 19.77 -19.77
C SER A 137 -16.57 19.28 -18.52
N VAL A 138 -17.63 19.98 -18.15
CA VAL A 138 -18.57 19.53 -17.11
C VAL A 138 -19.27 18.24 -17.57
N PRO A 139 -19.14 17.10 -16.86
CA PRO A 139 -19.95 15.90 -17.11
C PRO A 139 -21.39 16.10 -16.63
N ALA A 140 -22.33 15.33 -17.18
CA ALA A 140 -23.76 15.40 -16.81
C ALA A 140 -24.06 14.88 -15.39
N GLN A 141 -23.21 14.01 -14.85
CA GLN A 141 -23.31 13.39 -13.53
C GLN A 141 -21.92 13.25 -12.91
N TYR A 142 -21.83 13.30 -11.59
CA TYR A 142 -20.61 13.03 -10.82
C TYR A 142 -20.83 11.89 -9.81
N PRO A 143 -19.82 11.06 -9.52
CA PRO A 143 -19.86 10.18 -8.35
C PRO A 143 -19.71 11.01 -7.07
N LEU A 144 -20.50 10.70 -6.05
CA LEU A 144 -20.35 11.20 -4.69
C LEU A 144 -19.70 10.11 -3.83
N LEU A 145 -18.53 10.41 -3.25
CA LEU A 145 -17.77 9.45 -2.45
C LEU A 145 -18.20 9.49 -0.96
N ASP A 146 -18.21 8.35 -0.28
CA ASP A 146 -18.49 8.24 1.16
C ASP A 146 -17.36 8.80 2.07
N SER A 147 -16.20 9.09 1.49
CA SER A 147 -14.99 9.55 2.19
C SER A 147 -14.12 10.44 1.29
N PRO A 148 -13.28 11.31 1.88
CA PRO A 148 -12.33 12.13 1.10
C PRO A 148 -11.33 11.25 0.33
N PRO A 149 -10.96 11.61 -0.91
CA PRO A 149 -9.89 10.93 -1.63
C PRO A 149 -8.55 11.13 -0.91
N LEU A 150 -7.87 10.04 -0.57
CA LEU A 150 -6.64 10.05 0.24
C LEU A 150 -5.48 10.84 -0.41
N ALA A 151 -5.50 10.97 -1.73
CA ALA A 151 -4.82 12.03 -2.45
C ALA A 151 -5.62 12.41 -3.71
N SER A 152 -5.47 13.65 -4.17
CA SER A 152 -6.00 14.08 -5.46
C SER A 152 -5.29 13.35 -6.61
N PRO A 153 -5.94 13.09 -7.76
CA PRO A 153 -5.27 12.56 -8.95
C PRO A 153 -4.00 13.35 -9.34
N ASP A 154 -4.08 14.69 -9.26
CA ASP A 154 -3.01 15.64 -9.55
C ASP A 154 -2.09 15.97 -8.36
N ALA A 155 -2.19 15.24 -7.24
CA ALA A 155 -1.31 15.45 -6.09
C ALA A 155 0.16 15.21 -6.49
N LYS A 156 1.03 16.19 -6.19
CA LYS A 156 2.46 16.11 -6.53
C LYS A 156 3.16 15.08 -5.65
N GLY A 157 3.79 14.10 -6.30
CA GLY A 157 4.49 13.01 -5.65
C GLY A 157 4.59 11.81 -6.59
N ILE A 158 4.89 10.64 -6.03
CA ILE A 158 4.98 9.38 -6.76
C ILE A 158 4.02 8.34 -6.19
N ARG A 159 3.39 7.54 -7.05
CA ARG A 159 2.59 6.37 -6.66
C ARG A 159 3.40 5.11 -6.87
N ILE A 160 3.42 4.22 -5.88
CA ILE A 160 4.23 2.99 -5.87
C ILE A 160 3.31 1.80 -5.65
N LEU A 161 3.60 0.66 -6.28
CA LEU A 161 2.84 -0.57 -6.10
C LEU A 161 3.63 -1.54 -5.22
N LEU A 162 3.04 -2.04 -4.13
CA LEU A 162 3.63 -3.10 -3.32
C LEU A 162 2.84 -4.41 -3.47
N GLU A 163 3.52 -5.50 -3.85
CA GLU A 163 2.94 -6.84 -3.79
C GLU A 163 3.21 -7.54 -2.46
N SER A 164 2.15 -8.07 -1.84
CA SER A 164 2.22 -9.00 -0.70
C SER A 164 1.51 -10.32 -0.98
N SER A 165 1.98 -11.38 -0.32
CA SER A 165 1.36 -12.71 -0.27
C SER A 165 0.40 -12.91 0.91
N LYS A 166 0.25 -11.91 1.81
CA LYS A 166 -0.54 -12.01 3.05
C LYS A 166 -1.60 -10.91 3.13
N ALA A 167 -2.79 -11.27 3.58
CA ALA A 167 -3.91 -10.33 3.76
C ALA A 167 -3.85 -9.55 5.08
N GLY A 168 -4.44 -8.35 5.07
CA GLY A 168 -4.60 -7.51 6.26
C GLY A 168 -3.30 -6.92 6.82
N GLN A 169 -2.23 -6.84 6.03
CA GLN A 169 -0.97 -6.22 6.45
C GLN A 169 -1.02 -4.69 6.49
N LEU A 170 -1.75 -4.09 5.55
CA LEU A 170 -1.97 -2.64 5.43
C LEU A 170 -3.44 -2.36 5.06
N SER A 171 -3.87 -1.14 5.35
CA SER A 171 -5.20 -0.57 5.13
C SER A 171 -5.08 0.76 4.37
N PRO A 172 -6.04 1.17 3.53
CA PRO A 172 -6.08 2.54 2.99
C PRO A 172 -6.06 3.58 4.13
N GLY A 173 -5.22 4.61 3.97
CA GLY A 173 -4.89 5.60 5.00
C GLY A 173 -3.52 5.36 5.63
N ASP A 174 -3.18 4.11 5.95
CA ASP A 174 -2.02 3.74 6.79
C ASP A 174 -0.73 4.47 6.38
N PRO A 175 0.09 4.94 7.35
CA PRO A 175 1.21 5.82 7.08
C PRO A 175 2.34 5.12 6.32
N VAL A 176 2.85 5.81 5.30
CA VAL A 176 4.14 5.47 4.66
C VAL A 176 5.23 6.28 5.35
N LEU A 177 6.20 5.58 5.93
CA LEU A 177 7.27 6.13 6.75
C LEU A 177 8.63 5.97 6.06
N PHE A 178 9.49 6.99 6.18
CA PHE A 178 10.91 6.89 5.89
C PHE A 178 11.66 7.21 7.20
N ARG A 179 12.42 6.25 7.74
CA ARG A 179 13.11 6.39 9.05
C ARG A 179 12.21 6.91 10.18
N GLY A 180 10.96 6.44 10.22
CA GLY A 180 9.94 6.86 11.19
C GLY A 180 9.20 8.19 10.88
N TYR A 181 9.62 8.94 9.86
CA TYR A 181 8.95 10.18 9.44
C TYR A 181 7.87 9.90 8.38
N ARG A 182 6.63 10.39 8.56
CA ARG A 182 5.53 10.17 7.59
C ARG A 182 5.75 10.97 6.32
N VAL A 183 6.01 10.28 5.23
CA VAL A 183 6.19 10.85 3.87
C VAL A 183 4.98 10.63 2.97
N GLY A 184 4.07 9.71 3.34
CA GLY A 184 2.93 9.32 2.51
C GLY A 184 1.84 8.52 3.24
N SER A 185 0.99 7.89 2.45
CA SER A 185 -0.11 7.02 2.88
C SER A 185 -0.38 5.92 1.85
N VAL A 186 -1.01 4.82 2.30
CA VAL A 186 -1.62 3.82 1.42
C VAL A 186 -2.88 4.43 0.78
N GLU A 187 -2.93 4.56 -0.54
CA GLU A 187 -4.16 4.97 -1.26
C GLU A 187 -5.16 3.82 -1.40
N THR A 188 -4.69 2.62 -1.76
CA THR A 188 -5.59 1.47 -2.01
C THR A 188 -4.97 0.15 -1.57
N SER A 189 -5.85 -0.84 -1.37
CA SER A 189 -5.54 -2.24 -1.12
C SER A 189 -6.45 -3.10 -2.00
N THR A 190 -5.90 -3.81 -2.98
CA THR A 190 -6.68 -4.61 -3.93
C THR A 190 -6.18 -6.06 -3.99
N PHE A 191 -7.07 -7.02 -3.81
CA PHE A 191 -6.77 -8.45 -3.95
C PHE A 191 -6.89 -8.87 -5.41
N ASP A 192 -5.78 -9.30 -6.00
CA ASP A 192 -5.73 -9.88 -7.34
C ASP A 192 -6.10 -11.37 -7.25
N THR A 193 -7.27 -11.72 -7.79
CA THR A 193 -7.81 -13.08 -7.77
C THR A 193 -7.07 -14.06 -8.68
N GLN A 194 -6.32 -13.57 -9.67
CA GLN A 194 -5.51 -14.39 -10.58
C GLN A 194 -4.11 -14.62 -10.01
N LYS A 195 -3.40 -13.56 -9.60
CA LYS A 195 -2.08 -13.66 -8.94
C LYS A 195 -2.17 -14.29 -7.55
N ARG A 196 -3.35 -14.25 -6.90
CA ARG A 196 -3.55 -14.59 -5.47
C ARG A 196 -2.64 -13.77 -4.54
N ARG A 197 -2.46 -12.50 -4.88
CA ARG A 197 -1.64 -11.51 -4.16
C ARG A 197 -2.48 -10.28 -3.85
N ILE A 198 -2.00 -9.46 -2.92
CA ILE A 198 -2.56 -8.12 -2.71
C ILE A 198 -1.58 -7.11 -3.24
N THR A 199 -2.10 -6.20 -4.06
CA THR A 199 -1.40 -5.03 -4.54
C THR A 199 -1.88 -3.84 -3.71
N TYR A 200 -0.95 -3.23 -2.98
CA TYR A 200 -1.16 -1.96 -2.28
C TYR A 200 -0.66 -0.83 -3.17
N GLN A 201 -1.47 0.22 -3.41
CA GLN A 201 -0.97 1.45 -4.01
C GLN A 201 -0.62 2.42 -2.90
N LEU A 202 0.65 2.83 -2.82
CA LEU A 202 1.13 3.90 -1.95
C LEU A 202 1.15 5.22 -2.73
N PHE A 203 0.95 6.33 -2.03
CA PHE A 203 1.30 7.66 -2.51
C PHE A 203 2.30 8.32 -1.56
N ILE A 204 3.41 8.80 -2.12
CA ILE A 204 4.50 9.47 -1.40
C ILE A 204 4.59 10.90 -1.93
N ASN A 205 4.38 11.86 -1.03
CA ASN A 205 4.22 13.28 -1.37
C ASN A 205 5.55 13.89 -1.82
N ALA A 206 5.54 14.76 -2.83
CA ALA A 206 6.68 15.62 -3.13
C ALA A 206 6.94 16.59 -1.95
N PRO A 207 8.21 16.84 -1.54
CA PRO A 207 9.47 16.47 -2.21
C PRO A 207 10.08 15.12 -1.76
N ASN A 208 9.34 14.31 -1.00
CA ASN A 208 9.79 13.02 -0.46
C ASN A 208 9.71 11.88 -1.49
N ASP A 209 9.05 12.13 -2.63
CA ASP A 209 9.07 11.28 -3.83
C ASP A 209 10.49 10.93 -4.29
N ARG A 210 11.44 11.85 -4.10
CA ARG A 210 12.87 11.67 -4.37
C ARG A 210 13.58 10.63 -3.50
N LEU A 211 12.96 10.17 -2.40
CA LEU A 211 13.51 9.13 -1.53
C LEU A 211 13.30 7.73 -2.10
N VAL A 212 12.49 7.57 -3.15
CA VAL A 212 12.15 6.26 -3.73
C VAL A 212 13.09 5.93 -4.90
N THR A 213 14.06 5.07 -4.63
CA THR A 213 15.07 4.60 -5.60
C THR A 213 14.94 3.11 -5.89
N THR A 214 15.55 2.63 -6.98
CA THR A 214 15.48 1.21 -7.43
C THR A 214 15.86 0.19 -6.36
N ASN A 215 16.67 0.60 -5.37
CA ASN A 215 17.18 -0.25 -4.31
C ASN A 215 16.52 -0.08 -2.93
N VAL A 216 15.55 0.82 -2.74
CA VAL A 216 14.80 0.85 -1.47
C VAL A 216 14.04 -0.44 -1.25
N ARG A 217 13.78 -0.78 0.02
CA ARG A 217 13.00 -1.96 0.41
C ARG A 217 11.91 -1.52 1.39
N PHE A 218 10.68 -1.98 1.14
CA PHE A 218 9.50 -1.66 1.94
C PHE A 218 9.19 -2.82 2.88
N TRP A 219 9.06 -2.56 4.18
CA TRP A 219 8.62 -3.54 5.16
C TRP A 219 7.39 -3.06 5.94
N LYS A 220 6.55 -4.00 6.36
CA LYS A 220 5.38 -3.71 7.17
C LYS A 220 5.82 -3.33 8.59
N ASP A 221 5.52 -2.10 8.99
CA ASP A 221 5.88 -1.56 10.29
C ASP A 221 4.89 -2.08 11.35
N SER A 222 5.38 -2.91 12.27
CA SER A 222 4.59 -3.54 13.33
C SER A 222 4.80 -2.74 14.62
N GLY A 223 3.75 -2.11 15.15
CA GLY A 223 3.89 -1.21 16.30
C GLY A 223 4.56 -1.79 17.55
N ILE A 224 4.61 -3.13 17.70
CA ILE A 224 5.56 -3.80 18.61
C ILE A 224 6.22 -4.97 17.87
N ALA A 225 7.55 -5.04 17.93
CA ALA A 225 8.33 -6.23 17.63
C ALA A 225 9.16 -6.64 18.86
N VAL A 226 9.32 -7.95 19.08
CA VAL A 226 10.08 -8.49 20.23
C VAL A 226 11.05 -9.56 19.72
N ASP A 227 12.34 -9.23 19.74
CA ASP A 227 13.43 -10.12 19.34
C ASP A 227 14.11 -10.73 20.57
N LEU A 228 14.10 -12.05 20.68
CA LEU A 228 14.91 -12.79 21.66
C LEU A 228 16.23 -13.23 21.00
N THR A 229 17.28 -12.44 21.23
CA THR A 229 18.63 -12.71 20.72
C THR A 229 19.50 -13.41 21.78
N SER A 230 20.68 -13.88 21.37
CA SER A 230 21.73 -14.35 22.30
C SER A 230 22.26 -13.24 23.22
N ALA A 231 22.15 -11.98 22.82
CA ALA A 231 22.51 -10.81 23.63
C ALA A 231 21.39 -10.36 24.60
N GLY A 232 20.20 -10.98 24.52
CA GLY A 232 19.04 -10.66 25.36
C GLY A 232 17.78 -10.33 24.56
N MET A 233 16.75 -9.89 25.29
CA MET A 233 15.48 -9.43 24.70
C MET A 233 15.59 -7.98 24.24
N ARG A 234 15.35 -7.74 22.96
CA ARG A 234 15.17 -6.41 22.36
C ARG A 234 13.68 -6.22 22.07
N VAL A 235 13.14 -5.07 22.47
CA VAL A 235 11.77 -4.66 22.13
C VAL A 235 11.86 -3.42 21.28
N GLU A 236 11.29 -3.47 20.07
CA GLU A 236 11.15 -2.32 19.20
C GLU A 236 9.69 -1.87 19.23
N MET A 237 9.47 -0.59 19.48
CA MET A 237 8.15 0.02 19.53
C MET A 237 8.04 1.05 18.42
N GLY A 238 7.07 0.88 17.54
CA GLY A 238 6.74 1.84 16.51
C GLY A 238 6.03 3.08 17.08
N SER A 239 5.68 4.00 16.19
CA SER A 239 4.82 5.16 16.52
C SER A 239 3.46 4.74 17.11
N LEU A 240 2.80 5.66 17.82
CA LEU A 240 1.45 5.43 18.35
C LEU A 240 0.42 5.14 17.24
N SER A 241 0.59 5.72 16.05
CA SER A 241 -0.21 5.38 14.86
C SER A 241 -0.02 3.93 14.39
N THR A 242 1.23 3.47 14.32
CA THR A 242 1.57 2.08 13.91
C THR A 242 1.18 1.02 14.95
N LEU A 243 0.86 1.41 16.18
CA LEU A 243 0.28 0.53 17.20
C LEU A 243 -1.20 0.18 16.96
N PHE A 244 -1.98 1.07 16.31
CA PHE A 244 -3.43 0.89 16.13
C PHE A 244 -3.86 0.63 14.68
N GLY A 245 -3.25 1.31 13.70
CA GLY A 245 -3.52 1.08 12.26
C GLY A 245 -2.62 0.00 11.66
N GLY A 246 -1.33 0.09 11.98
CA GLY A 246 -0.24 -0.48 11.18
C GLY A 246 0.49 0.62 10.41
N GLY A 247 1.32 0.24 9.44
CA GLY A 247 2.04 1.16 8.57
C GLY A 247 3.08 0.44 7.72
N VAL A 248 3.73 1.17 6.82
CA VAL A 248 4.82 0.65 5.98
C VAL A 248 6.02 1.58 6.07
N SER A 249 7.17 1.03 6.44
CA SER A 249 8.45 1.73 6.48
C SER A 249 9.30 1.35 5.27
N PHE A 250 10.13 2.28 4.79
CA PHE A 250 11.15 1.98 3.80
C PHE A 250 12.45 2.73 4.05
N ASP A 251 13.53 2.15 3.56
CA ASP A 251 14.89 2.70 3.56
C ASP A 251 15.75 1.96 2.51
N ILE A 252 16.99 2.41 2.36
CA ILE A 252 18.05 1.73 1.62
C ILE A 252 18.75 0.76 2.59
N PRO A 253 18.90 -0.53 2.25
CA PRO A 253 19.66 -1.48 3.07
C PRO A 253 21.11 -1.06 3.30
N GLU A 254 21.63 -1.35 4.50
CA GLU A 254 23.01 -1.00 4.89
C GLU A 254 24.04 -1.62 3.94
N GLY A 255 25.02 -0.81 3.52
CA GLY A 255 26.07 -1.23 2.58
C GLY A 255 25.70 -1.17 1.10
N LEU A 256 24.57 -0.57 0.73
CA LEU A 256 24.22 -0.23 -0.65
C LEU A 256 24.29 1.29 -0.90
N ASP A 257 24.84 1.69 -2.04
CA ASP A 257 24.83 3.09 -2.51
C ASP A 257 23.41 3.58 -2.86
N LEU A 258 23.23 4.89 -3.06
CA LEU A 258 21.96 5.46 -3.50
C LEU A 258 21.64 5.02 -4.95
N GLY A 259 20.53 4.31 -5.15
CA GLY A 259 20.07 3.90 -6.47
C GLY A 259 19.44 5.03 -7.29
N GLU A 260 19.03 4.72 -8.52
CA GLU A 260 18.37 5.68 -9.41
C GLU A 260 16.91 5.94 -8.99
N PRO A 261 16.37 7.17 -9.20
CA PRO A 261 14.95 7.46 -8.99
C PRO A 261 14.05 6.62 -9.90
N VAL A 262 12.93 6.11 -9.37
CA VAL A 262 12.04 5.22 -10.12
C VAL A 262 10.91 5.90 -10.87
N ALA A 263 10.33 5.18 -11.83
CA ALA A 263 9.14 5.61 -12.55
C ALA A 263 7.88 5.51 -11.67
N ASN A 264 6.85 6.28 -12.04
CA ASN A 264 5.55 6.20 -11.39
C ASN A 264 4.91 4.81 -11.62
N LYS A 265 4.31 4.24 -10.57
CA LYS A 265 3.77 2.86 -10.50
C LYS A 265 4.79 1.72 -10.62
N THR A 266 6.08 1.95 -10.31
CA THR A 266 7.03 0.84 -10.14
C THR A 266 6.56 -0.14 -9.05
N GLU A 267 6.68 -1.44 -9.33
CA GLU A 267 6.35 -2.53 -8.42
C GLU A 267 7.53 -2.87 -7.48
N TYR A 268 7.24 -3.06 -6.20
CA TYR A 268 8.16 -3.55 -5.16
C TYR A 268 7.51 -4.68 -4.37
N HIS A 269 8.31 -5.44 -3.60
CA HIS A 269 7.80 -6.40 -2.64
C HIS A 269 7.61 -5.75 -1.26
N LEU A 270 6.48 -6.04 -0.59
CA LEU A 270 6.28 -5.74 0.83
C LEU A 270 6.84 -6.90 1.68
N PHE A 271 7.92 -6.61 2.41
CA PHE A 271 8.53 -7.52 3.37
C PHE A 271 7.75 -7.53 4.69
N ASP A 272 7.78 -8.65 5.43
CA ASP A 272 7.07 -8.81 6.70
C ASP A 272 7.63 -7.89 7.82
N ASP A 273 8.94 -7.68 7.80
CA ASP A 273 9.74 -6.92 8.77
C ASP A 273 11.12 -6.52 8.16
N GLN A 274 11.88 -5.67 8.85
CA GLN A 274 13.19 -5.19 8.37
C GLN A 274 14.28 -6.29 8.34
N LYS A 275 14.12 -7.36 9.13
CA LYS A 275 15.09 -8.46 9.27
C LYS A 275 15.03 -9.39 8.07
N SER A 276 13.82 -9.66 7.56
CA SER A 276 13.58 -10.40 6.31
C SER A 276 14.16 -9.70 5.07
N ILE A 277 14.40 -8.39 5.13
CA ILE A 277 15.17 -7.67 4.10
C ILE A 277 16.67 -8.02 4.20
N GLN A 278 17.26 -8.04 5.40
CA GLN A 278 18.70 -8.38 5.57
C GLN A 278 19.05 -9.79 5.09
N ASP A 279 18.12 -10.73 5.20
CA ASP A 279 18.26 -12.10 4.68
C ASP A 279 17.91 -12.23 3.18
N SER A 280 17.39 -11.17 2.56
CA SER A 280 17.04 -11.08 1.13
C SER A 280 17.93 -10.14 0.30
N VAL A 281 18.76 -9.31 0.94
CA VAL A 281 19.69 -8.39 0.26
C VAL A 281 20.85 -9.14 -0.40
N PHE A 282 21.33 -10.21 0.24
CA PHE A 282 22.42 -11.04 -0.26
C PHE A 282 21.90 -12.13 -1.20
N THR A 283 21.30 -11.71 -2.31
CA THR A 283 20.70 -12.61 -3.32
C THR A 283 21.73 -13.53 -3.98
N GLU A 284 23.01 -13.12 -4.01
CA GLU A 284 24.11 -13.98 -4.44
C GLU A 284 24.58 -14.87 -3.29
N HIS A 285 24.01 -16.08 -3.21
CA HIS A 285 24.46 -17.11 -2.29
C HIS A 285 25.05 -18.34 -3.01
N ILE A 286 25.96 -19.03 -2.33
CA ILE A 286 26.52 -20.31 -2.77
C ILE A 286 25.89 -21.40 -1.90
N ASP A 287 25.11 -22.27 -2.52
CA ASP A 287 24.41 -23.36 -1.84
C ASP A 287 25.33 -24.56 -1.56
N TYR A 288 25.43 -24.89 -0.28
CA TYR A 288 26.02 -26.11 0.24
C TYR A 288 24.95 -26.94 0.95
N VAL A 289 25.22 -28.25 1.12
CA VAL A 289 24.40 -29.11 1.97
C VAL A 289 25.26 -29.61 3.12
N MET A 290 24.68 -29.75 4.31
CA MET A 290 25.32 -30.43 5.44
C MET A 290 24.48 -31.64 5.86
N PHE A 291 25.15 -32.73 6.24
CA PHE A 291 24.51 -33.96 6.69
C PHE A 291 24.81 -34.14 8.18
N PHE A 292 23.86 -33.75 9.03
CA PHE A 292 23.97 -33.93 10.47
C PHE A 292 23.45 -35.32 10.86
N LYS A 293 24.13 -35.99 11.80
CA LYS A 293 23.60 -37.22 12.43
C LYS A 293 22.98 -36.97 13.79
N ASP A 294 23.29 -35.82 14.37
CA ASP A 294 22.72 -35.33 15.62
C ASP A 294 21.34 -34.72 15.36
N SER A 295 20.58 -34.48 16.43
CA SER A 295 19.27 -33.85 16.32
C SER A 295 19.37 -32.40 15.86
N VAL A 296 18.73 -32.07 14.74
CA VAL A 296 18.58 -30.68 14.27
C VAL A 296 17.48 -29.90 15.01
N ARG A 297 16.86 -30.48 16.06
CA ARG A 297 15.81 -29.81 16.84
C ARG A 297 16.36 -28.51 17.46
N GLY A 298 15.78 -27.39 17.06
CA GLY A 298 16.23 -26.04 17.46
C GLY A 298 16.98 -25.30 16.37
N LEU A 299 17.43 -25.98 15.30
CA LEU A 299 17.87 -25.34 14.07
C LEU A 299 16.64 -24.94 13.24
N GLN A 300 16.64 -23.73 12.70
CA GLN A 300 15.55 -23.18 11.89
C GLN A 300 16.11 -22.57 10.59
N PRO A 301 15.31 -22.43 9.51
CA PRO A 301 15.66 -21.55 8.40
C PRO A 301 15.96 -20.13 8.90
N GLY A 302 16.97 -19.47 8.30
CA GLY A 302 17.47 -18.17 8.76
C GLY A 302 18.44 -18.23 9.94
N ALA A 303 18.63 -19.39 10.60
CA ALA A 303 19.66 -19.54 11.63
C ALA A 303 21.06 -19.23 11.05
N PRO A 304 21.95 -18.55 11.79
CA PRO A 304 23.22 -18.11 11.25
C PRO A 304 24.18 -19.26 10.99
N VAL A 305 25.07 -19.05 10.02
CA VAL A 305 26.19 -19.93 9.70
C VAL A 305 27.45 -19.11 9.91
N GLU A 306 28.26 -19.49 10.90
CA GLU A 306 29.33 -18.65 11.43
C GLU A 306 30.68 -19.35 11.36
N PHE A 307 31.75 -18.64 11.01
CA PHE A 307 33.12 -19.08 11.21
C PHE A 307 33.73 -18.29 12.36
N ARG A 308 33.98 -18.96 13.49
CA ARG A 308 34.59 -18.35 14.70
C ARG A 308 33.87 -17.07 15.18
N GLY A 309 32.54 -17.05 15.09
CA GLY A 309 31.69 -15.91 15.47
C GLY A 309 31.45 -14.87 14.36
N ILE A 310 32.00 -15.06 13.16
CA ILE A 310 31.73 -14.19 11.99
C ILE A 310 30.66 -14.88 11.11
N ARG A 311 29.48 -14.27 10.98
CA ARG A 311 28.38 -14.80 10.15
C ARG A 311 28.72 -14.76 8.66
N LEU A 312 29.01 -15.93 8.08
CA LEU A 312 29.29 -16.12 6.66
C LEU A 312 28.02 -16.41 5.83
N GLY A 313 26.88 -16.69 6.48
CA GLY A 313 25.63 -16.98 5.78
C GLY A 313 24.47 -17.44 6.68
N THR A 314 23.59 -18.28 6.11
CA THR A 314 22.31 -18.71 6.70
C THR A 314 21.97 -20.19 6.43
N VAL A 315 21.14 -20.77 7.29
CA VAL A 315 20.44 -22.03 7.02
C VAL A 315 19.28 -21.75 6.05
N GLY A 316 19.32 -22.33 4.85
CA GLY A 316 18.28 -22.19 3.83
C GLY A 316 17.04 -23.03 4.11
N LYS A 317 17.21 -24.33 4.39
CA LYS A 317 16.13 -25.30 4.64
C LYS A 317 16.58 -26.43 5.58
N VAL A 318 15.76 -26.76 6.56
CA VAL A 318 15.96 -27.89 7.49
C VAL A 318 14.63 -28.60 7.77
N PRO A 319 14.50 -29.91 7.50
CA PRO A 319 15.37 -30.72 6.64
C PRO A 319 15.26 -30.31 5.15
N PHE A 320 16.33 -30.48 4.38
CA PHE A 320 16.32 -30.24 2.94
C PHE A 320 16.00 -31.52 2.14
N PHE A 321 14.84 -31.57 1.49
CA PHE A 321 14.47 -32.74 0.68
C PHE A 321 15.28 -32.80 -0.61
N ILE A 322 16.14 -33.81 -0.74
CA ILE A 322 16.92 -34.09 -1.95
C ILE A 322 16.18 -35.18 -2.76
N PRO A 323 15.68 -34.88 -3.99
CA PRO A 323 15.01 -35.86 -4.83
C PRO A 323 15.88 -37.10 -5.08
N GLY A 324 15.30 -38.28 -4.90
CA GLY A 324 15.98 -39.57 -5.07
C GLY A 324 16.87 -40.02 -3.90
N LEU A 325 17.09 -39.20 -2.86
CA LEU A 325 17.88 -39.58 -1.68
C LEU A 325 17.10 -40.55 -0.77
N LYS A 326 17.18 -41.85 -1.08
CA LYS A 326 16.59 -42.92 -0.27
C LYS A 326 17.49 -43.25 0.94
N GLN A 327 17.09 -42.81 2.13
CA GLN A 327 17.71 -43.21 3.39
C GLN A 327 16.84 -44.26 4.12
N ARG A 328 17.48 -45.11 4.93
CA ARG A 328 16.82 -46.01 5.89
C ARG A 328 17.02 -45.43 7.29
N LEU A 329 16.04 -45.60 8.18
CA LEU A 329 16.19 -45.22 9.59
C LEU A 329 17.12 -46.24 10.26
N ASN A 330 18.40 -45.87 10.43
CA ASN A 330 19.47 -46.66 11.04
C ASN A 330 20.59 -45.73 11.56
N ASP A 331 21.67 -46.29 12.10
CA ASP A 331 22.77 -45.56 12.77
C ASP A 331 23.61 -44.63 11.87
N ASP A 332 23.38 -44.70 10.54
CA ASP A 332 23.96 -43.81 9.52
C ASP A 332 22.92 -42.90 8.86
N TYR A 333 21.68 -42.85 9.35
CA TYR A 333 20.69 -41.85 8.91
C TYR A 333 21.23 -40.43 9.14
N ARG A 334 21.05 -39.56 8.15
CA ARG A 334 21.53 -38.17 8.18
C ARG A 334 20.44 -37.20 7.79
N ILE A 335 20.36 -36.10 8.51
CA ILE A 335 19.45 -35.01 8.22
C ILE A 335 20.15 -34.04 7.26
N PRO A 336 19.74 -33.95 5.98
CA PRO A 336 20.21 -32.91 5.07
C PRO A 336 19.73 -31.54 5.54
N VAL A 337 20.62 -30.55 5.48
CA VAL A 337 20.33 -29.13 5.72
C VAL A 337 20.94 -28.32 4.59
N GLU A 338 20.13 -27.50 3.93
CA GLU A 338 20.58 -26.51 2.93
C GLU A 338 21.21 -25.32 3.66
N VAL A 339 22.41 -24.93 3.23
CA VAL A 339 23.21 -23.84 3.81
C VAL A 339 23.60 -22.88 2.69
N ARG A 340 23.26 -21.61 2.88
CA ARG A 340 23.59 -20.51 1.97
C ARG A 340 24.79 -19.79 2.53
N VAL A 341 25.93 -19.81 1.83
CA VAL A 341 27.05 -18.92 2.14
C VAL A 341 26.86 -17.66 1.30
N GLU A 342 27.07 -16.49 1.89
CA GLU A 342 26.70 -15.18 1.34
C GLU A 342 27.99 -14.33 1.16
N PRO A 343 28.75 -14.49 0.05
CA PRO A 343 30.12 -13.96 -0.08
C PRO A 343 30.23 -12.45 0.12
N GLN A 344 29.20 -11.71 -0.30
CA GLN A 344 29.08 -10.26 -0.19
C GLN A 344 29.24 -9.76 1.26
N ARG A 345 28.88 -10.57 2.27
CA ARG A 345 29.11 -10.23 3.70
C ARG A 345 30.60 -10.10 4.04
N LEU A 346 31.48 -10.90 3.42
CA LEU A 346 32.92 -10.85 3.63
C LEU A 346 33.56 -9.72 2.80
N ILE A 347 33.13 -9.53 1.56
CA ILE A 347 33.69 -8.51 0.66
C ILE A 347 33.61 -7.12 1.32
N ASN A 348 32.44 -6.78 1.88
CA ASN A 348 32.18 -5.49 2.52
C ASN A 348 32.92 -5.29 3.87
N GLN A 349 33.43 -6.36 4.49
CA GLN A 349 34.14 -6.31 5.78
C GLN A 349 35.66 -6.49 5.68
N LEU A 350 36.14 -7.18 4.64
CA LEU A 350 37.53 -7.63 4.52
C LEU A 350 38.22 -7.20 3.21
N GLY A 351 37.50 -6.60 2.25
CA GLY A 351 38.08 -6.10 1.00
C GLY A 351 38.67 -7.21 0.11
N GLY A 352 37.91 -8.29 -0.11
CA GLY A 352 38.43 -9.56 -0.60
C GLY A 352 38.03 -9.99 -2.01
N ASP A 353 39.05 -10.32 -2.82
CA ASP A 353 39.16 -11.37 -3.85
C ASP A 353 37.87 -11.83 -4.59
N PRO A 354 37.79 -11.68 -5.94
CA PRO A 354 36.67 -12.15 -6.76
C PRO A 354 36.35 -13.66 -6.70
N ASN A 355 37.19 -14.53 -6.13
CA ASN A 355 37.03 -15.99 -6.20
C ASN A 355 36.82 -16.68 -4.84
N ILE A 356 35.98 -16.09 -3.98
CA ILE A 356 35.56 -16.65 -2.68
C ILE A 356 35.07 -18.11 -2.79
N ARG A 357 34.45 -18.51 -3.91
CA ARG A 357 34.02 -19.90 -4.14
C ARG A 357 35.18 -20.89 -4.15
N ALA A 358 36.25 -20.59 -4.87
CA ALA A 358 37.45 -21.44 -4.88
C ALA A 358 38.13 -21.46 -3.51
N HIS A 359 38.09 -20.34 -2.78
CA HIS A 359 38.62 -20.25 -1.42
C HIS A 359 37.86 -21.17 -0.45
N ILE A 360 36.51 -21.10 -0.42
CA ILE A 360 35.69 -21.96 0.45
C ILE A 360 35.91 -23.44 0.13
N ASP A 361 35.96 -23.82 -1.15
CA ASP A 361 36.23 -25.21 -1.54
C ASP A 361 37.65 -25.67 -1.12
N ASP A 362 38.67 -24.80 -1.10
CA ASP A 362 39.99 -25.09 -0.49
C ASP A 362 39.90 -25.29 1.03
N LEU A 363 39.23 -24.39 1.76
CA LEU A 363 39.04 -24.52 3.21
C LEU A 363 38.33 -25.84 3.56
N ILE A 364 37.32 -26.24 2.79
CA ILE A 364 36.63 -27.53 2.91
C ILE A 364 37.60 -28.70 2.66
N ASN A 365 38.48 -28.63 1.65
CA ASN A 365 39.50 -29.66 1.43
C ASN A 365 40.52 -29.74 2.59
N ARG A 366 40.86 -28.59 3.19
CA ARG A 366 41.85 -28.43 4.29
C ARG A 366 41.31 -28.72 5.69
N GLY A 367 40.01 -28.96 5.85
CA GLY A 367 39.43 -29.48 7.10
C GLY A 367 38.30 -28.65 7.73
N LEU A 368 37.79 -27.62 7.05
CA LEU A 368 36.63 -26.85 7.51
C LEU A 368 35.38 -27.75 7.59
N ARG A 369 34.72 -27.84 8.75
CA ARG A 369 33.50 -28.63 8.98
C ARG A 369 32.48 -27.82 9.79
N GLY A 370 31.19 -28.08 9.54
CA GLY A 370 30.10 -27.54 10.34
C GLY A 370 29.79 -28.41 11.57
N SER A 371 29.49 -27.76 12.69
CA SER A 371 28.95 -28.38 13.90
C SER A 371 27.69 -27.63 14.33
N LEU A 372 26.75 -28.32 15.00
CA LEU A 372 25.61 -27.65 15.63
C LEU A 372 26.04 -27.14 17.00
N LYS A 373 25.87 -25.84 17.24
CA LYS A 373 26.09 -25.20 18.55
C LYS A 373 24.82 -24.49 19.01
N THR A 374 24.60 -24.43 20.32
CA THR A 374 23.46 -23.72 20.91
C THR A 374 23.74 -22.22 20.91
N GLY A 375 22.93 -21.44 20.19
CA GLY A 375 23.03 -19.98 20.14
C GLY A 375 22.24 -19.30 21.26
N ASN A 376 21.16 -19.93 21.74
CA ASN A 376 20.38 -19.44 22.87
C ASN A 376 19.96 -20.60 23.78
N LEU A 377 20.46 -20.59 25.03
CA LEU A 377 20.22 -21.62 26.04
C LEU A 377 18.76 -21.65 26.54
N VAL A 378 18.03 -20.54 26.44
CA VAL A 378 16.64 -20.41 26.92
C VAL A 378 15.65 -20.99 25.92
N THR A 379 15.83 -20.70 24.63
CA THR A 379 14.95 -21.18 23.55
C THR A 379 15.38 -22.51 22.96
N GLY A 380 16.63 -22.94 23.22
CA GLY A 380 17.24 -24.11 22.59
C GLY A 380 17.58 -23.88 21.11
N ALA A 381 17.62 -22.63 20.65
CA ALA A 381 17.95 -22.31 19.26
C ALA A 381 19.39 -22.69 18.92
N LEU A 382 19.58 -23.35 17.78
CA LEU A 382 20.88 -23.79 17.26
C LEU A 382 21.36 -22.89 16.11
N TYR A 383 22.68 -22.84 15.93
CA TYR A 383 23.35 -22.30 14.75
C TYR A 383 24.37 -23.31 14.20
N ILE A 384 24.89 -23.05 13.00
CA ILE A 384 25.96 -23.85 12.41
C ILE A 384 27.29 -23.11 12.60
N ASP A 385 28.18 -23.73 13.34
CA ASP A 385 29.55 -23.27 13.56
C ASP A 385 30.52 -24.00 12.62
N LEU A 386 31.27 -23.22 11.84
CA LEU A 386 32.34 -23.67 10.97
C LEU A 386 33.70 -23.48 11.65
N ASP A 387 34.47 -24.55 11.78
CA ASP A 387 35.89 -24.47 12.17
C ASP A 387 36.71 -25.61 11.55
N PHE A 388 38.02 -25.57 11.73
CA PHE A 388 38.96 -26.58 11.21
C PHE A 388 39.14 -27.74 12.19
N TYR A 389 38.89 -28.95 11.70
CA TYR A 389 39.08 -30.19 12.45
C TYR A 389 40.19 -31.03 11.78
N PRO A 390 41.46 -30.95 12.24
CA PRO A 390 42.60 -31.57 11.54
C PRO A 390 42.55 -33.09 11.38
N LYS A 391 41.68 -33.77 12.14
CA LYS A 391 41.48 -35.23 12.09
C LYS A 391 40.22 -35.64 11.30
N ALA A 392 39.56 -34.73 10.59
CA ALA A 392 38.31 -34.99 9.90
C ALA A 392 38.50 -35.62 8.49
N PRO A 393 37.86 -36.77 8.19
CA PRO A 393 37.86 -37.34 6.84
C PRO A 393 37.44 -36.35 5.74
N ARG A 394 38.02 -36.49 4.54
CA ARG A 394 37.95 -35.52 3.43
C ARG A 394 36.55 -35.35 2.84
N ALA A 395 36.10 -34.12 2.62
CA ALA A 395 34.83 -33.76 1.97
C ALA A 395 34.52 -34.52 0.66
N GLY A 396 33.24 -34.67 0.32
CA GLY A 396 32.77 -35.51 -0.80
C GLY A 396 31.48 -35.00 -1.44
N LYS A 397 31.43 -35.00 -2.77
CA LYS A 397 30.43 -34.29 -3.57
C LYS A 397 29.29 -35.19 -4.10
N TYR A 398 28.22 -35.42 -3.33
CA TYR A 398 27.01 -36.11 -3.83
C TYR A 398 26.54 -35.47 -5.16
N ARG A 399 25.85 -36.20 -6.04
CA ARG A 399 25.62 -35.75 -7.45
C ARG A 399 25.19 -34.27 -7.52
N SER A 400 25.98 -33.52 -8.30
CA SER A 400 25.95 -32.05 -8.50
C SER A 400 26.08 -31.10 -7.29
N LEU A 401 26.36 -31.56 -6.07
CA LEU A 401 26.50 -30.70 -4.87
C LEU A 401 27.81 -30.95 -4.07
N THR A 402 28.56 -29.90 -3.72
CA THR A 402 29.89 -30.01 -3.05
C THR A 402 29.80 -30.26 -1.55
N ALA A 403 29.43 -31.49 -1.17
CA ALA A 403 29.12 -31.89 0.20
C ALA A 403 30.27 -31.90 1.25
N ILE A 404 29.96 -31.66 2.54
CA ILE A 404 30.93 -31.36 3.62
C ILE A 404 31.01 -32.50 4.68
N ARG A 405 32.12 -33.28 4.67
CA ARG A 405 32.32 -34.52 5.46
C ARG A 405 32.78 -34.29 6.90
N LEU A 406 31.82 -33.91 7.75
CA LEU A 406 31.95 -33.83 9.22
C LEU A 406 32.69 -35.09 9.80
N SER A 407 33.26 -35.05 11.02
CA SER A 407 33.92 -36.23 11.69
C SER A 407 33.50 -36.52 13.16
N ARG A 408 33.06 -37.76 13.51
CA ARG A 408 32.26 -38.06 14.75
C ARG A 408 33.06 -37.83 16.05
N PRO A 409 32.42 -37.52 17.22
CA PRO A 409 30.97 -37.61 17.52
C PRO A 409 30.07 -36.63 16.76
N SER A 410 30.52 -35.40 16.52
CA SER A 410 29.75 -34.29 15.95
C SER A 410 29.55 -34.35 14.42
N ALA A 411 29.07 -35.50 13.85
CA ALA A 411 29.23 -35.83 12.40
C ALA A 411 28.58 -37.11 11.79
N VAL A 412 28.77 -37.57 10.51
CA VAL A 412 29.98 -37.91 9.66
C VAL A 412 29.71 -37.88 8.13
N ASP A 413 30.65 -38.22 7.21
CA ASP A 413 30.36 -39.13 6.05
C ASP A 413 29.94 -38.63 4.61
N TRP A 414 30.78 -38.52 3.55
CA TRP A 414 30.40 -38.17 2.13
C TRP A 414 31.27 -38.80 0.99
N HIS A 415 30.91 -38.66 -0.31
CA HIS A 415 31.70 -39.06 -1.53
C HIS A 415 31.40 -38.21 -2.79
N ARG A 416 32.33 -38.07 -3.78
CA ARG A 416 32.07 -37.43 -5.11
C ARG A 416 31.52 -38.40 -6.16
N SER A 417 30.51 -37.99 -6.93
CA SER A 417 30.13 -38.62 -8.21
C SER A 417 30.70 -37.86 -9.41
N SER A 418 31.14 -38.61 -10.42
CA SER A 418 31.35 -38.15 -11.80
C SER A 418 30.06 -38.27 -12.63
N SER A 419 30.11 -37.81 -13.88
CA SER A 419 29.06 -37.86 -14.89
C SER A 419 28.73 -39.27 -15.38
N VAL A 420 27.44 -39.55 -15.55
CA VAL A 420 26.83 -39.72 -16.89
C VAL A 420 25.60 -38.80 -16.89
#